data_AF-A0A7V5UR44-F1
#
_entry.id   AF-A0A7V5UR44-F1
#
_cell.length_a   1.000
_cell.length_b   1.000
_cell.length_c   1.000
_cell.angle_alpha   90.00
_cell.angle_beta   90.00
_cell.angle_gamma   90.00
#
_symmetry.space_group_name_H-M   'P 1'
#
loop_
_entity.id
_entity.type
_entity.pdbx_description
1 polymer ?
#
loop_
_entity_poly.entity_id
_entity_poly.type
_entity_poly.pdbx_seq_one_letter_code
_entity_poly.pdbx_strand_id
1 'polypeptide(L)' 'MRAYATIPSVRELILLESSRIRAEHLVRDEQNNWPANPLIIRDGDDLTLQSFDARWPLRECYHNTWLLEASS' A
#
# COMPACT_ATOMS: atom_id res chain seq x y z
N MET A 1 4.64 11.84 -0.88
CA MET A 1 3.26 11.58 -1.35
C MET A 1 2.74 12.63 -2.34
N ARG A 2 2.69 13.94 -1.97
CA ARG A 2 2.00 14.97 -2.78
C ARG A 2 2.40 15.05 -4.26
N ALA A 3 3.68 14.86 -4.60
CA ALA A 3 4.13 14.91 -5.99
C ALA A 3 3.57 13.76 -6.87
N TYR A 4 3.43 12.54 -6.34
CA TYR A 4 2.80 11.45 -7.07
C TYR A 4 1.27 11.61 -7.12
N ALA A 5 0.69 12.17 -6.04
CA ALA A 5 -0.75 12.44 -5.94
C ALA A 5 -1.26 13.51 -6.92
N THR A 6 -0.38 14.28 -7.55
CA THR A 6 -0.74 15.26 -8.60
C THR A 6 -0.71 14.66 -10.01
N ILE A 7 -0.18 13.45 -10.20
CA ILE A 7 -0.13 12.79 -11.51
C ILE A 7 -1.54 12.21 -11.81
N PRO A 8 -2.22 12.64 -12.88
CA PRO A 8 -3.60 12.22 -13.15
C PRO A 8 -3.76 10.73 -13.47
N SER A 9 -2.74 10.11 -14.07
CA SER A 9 -2.75 8.68 -14.42
C SER A 9 -2.54 7.77 -13.22
N VAL A 10 -2.06 8.29 -12.08
CA VAL A 10 -1.86 7.49 -10.87
C VAL A 10 -3.21 7.27 -10.19
N ARG A 11 -3.66 6.02 -10.18
CA ARG A 11 -4.95 5.60 -9.59
C ARG A 11 -4.81 5.09 -8.16
N GLU A 12 -3.68 4.50 -7.84
CA GLU A 12 -3.41 3.86 -6.56
C GLU A 12 -2.05 4.29 -6.02
N LEU A 13 -1.96 4.44 -4.71
CA LEU A 13 -0.71 4.66 -3.98
C LEU A 13 -0.61 3.65 -2.85
N ILE A 14 0.55 3.01 -2.75
CA ILE A 14 0.92 2.14 -1.62
C ILE A 14 2.05 2.83 -0.85
N LEU A 15 1.86 3.00 0.45
CA LEU A 15 2.90 3.46 1.36
C LEU A 15 3.24 2.31 2.30
N LEU A 16 4.46 1.79 2.18
CA LEU A 16 5.01 0.78 3.09
C LEU A 16 5.67 1.47 4.27
N GLU A 17 5.37 1.03 5.49
CA GLU A 17 6.05 1.53 6.67
C GLU A 17 7.44 0.91 6.83
N SER A 18 8.45 1.72 7.14
CA SER A 18 9.83 1.24 7.27
C SER A 18 10.16 0.65 8.65
N SER A 19 9.27 0.76 9.63
CA SER A 19 9.50 0.36 11.03
C SER A 19 8.65 -0.81 11.51
N ARG A 20 7.66 -1.24 10.72
CA ARG A 20 6.79 -2.40 11.00
C ARG A 20 6.13 -2.85 9.70
N ILE A 21 5.72 -4.11 9.64
CA ILE A 21 4.94 -4.64 8.52
C ILE A 21 3.53 -4.04 8.57
N ARG A 22 3.33 -2.93 7.87
CA ARG A 22 2.06 -2.23 7.72
C ARG A 22 2.08 -1.41 6.43
N ALA A 23 0.95 -1.32 5.74
CA ALA A 23 0.82 -0.45 4.57
C ALA A 23 -0.42 0.44 4.64
N GLU A 24 -0.32 1.57 3.96
CA GLU A 24 -1.45 2.43 3.65
C GLU A 24 -1.72 2.35 2.15
N HIS A 25 -2.97 2.06 1.80
CA HIS A 25 -3.42 1.96 0.42
C HIS A 25 -4.46 3.04 0.16
N LEU A 26 -4.15 3.91 -0.81
CA LEU A 26 -5.07 4.95 -1.28
C LEU A 26 -5.48 4.60 -2.71
N VAL A 27 -6.78 4.56 -2.97
CA VAL A 27 -7.37 4.34 -4.29
C VAL A 27 -8.21 5.56 -4.63
N ARG A 28 -7.98 6.17 -5.79
CA ARG A 28 -8.82 7.26 -6.24
C ARG A 28 -10.24 6.79 -6.50
N ASP A 29 -11.21 7.63 -6.18
CA ASP A 29 -12.59 7.41 -6.61
C ASP A 29 -12.76 7.69 -8.12
N GLU A 30 -13.97 7.45 -8.63
CA GLU A 30 -14.35 7.69 -10.03
C GLU A 30 -14.26 9.18 -10.41
N GLN A 31 -14.35 10.08 -9.43
CA GLN A 31 -14.19 11.52 -9.59
C GLN A 31 -12.72 11.97 -9.51
N ASN A 32 -11.77 11.02 -9.44
CA ASN A 32 -10.33 11.21 -9.31
C ASN A 32 -9.88 11.89 -8.00
N ASN A 33 -10.66 11.81 -6.93
CA ASN A 33 -10.25 12.30 -5.62
C ASN A 33 -9.51 11.22 -4.84
N TRP A 34 -8.54 11.64 -4.04
CA TRP A 34 -7.93 10.76 -3.03
C TRP A 34 -8.85 10.63 -1.82
N PRO A 35 -8.93 9.45 -1.20
CA PRO A 35 -9.75 9.26 -0.02
C PRO A 35 -9.15 10.04 1.16
N ALA A 36 -10.02 10.54 2.05
CA ALA A 36 -9.57 11.24 3.25
C ALA A 36 -8.81 10.32 4.22
N ASN A 37 -9.17 9.03 4.25
CA ASN A 37 -8.53 8.01 5.07
C ASN A 37 -8.03 6.86 4.18
N PRO A 38 -6.75 6.46 4.29
CA PRO A 38 -6.24 5.30 3.59
C PRO A 38 -6.83 4.00 4.17
N LEU A 39 -6.89 2.96 3.34
CA LEU A 39 -7.07 1.59 3.81
C LEU A 39 -5.76 1.14 4.48
N ILE A 40 -5.87 0.58 5.68
CA ILE A 40 -4.73 0.07 6.43
C ILE A 40 -4.64 -1.43 6.27
N ILE A 41 -3.47 -1.91 5.85
CA ILE A 41 -3.17 -3.32 5.64
C ILE A 41 -2.15 -3.73 6.70
N ARG A 42 -2.44 -4.77 7.48
CA ARG A 42 -1.63 -5.20 8.62
C ARG A 42 -0.76 -6.40 8.27
N ASP A 43 0.20 -6.70 9.15
CA ASP A 43 0.93 -7.97 9.08
C ASP A 43 -0.05 -9.15 9.13
N GLY A 44 0.13 -10.11 8.23
CA GLY A 44 -0.76 -11.24 8.02
C GLY A 44 -1.88 -11.01 7.00
N ASP A 45 -2.14 -9.77 6.58
CA ASP A 45 -3.09 -9.46 5.51
C ASP A 45 -2.43 -9.50 4.12
N ASP A 46 -3.26 -9.59 3.08
CA ASP A 46 -2.82 -9.47 1.69
C ASP A 46 -2.89 -8.02 1.19
N LEU A 47 -1.90 -7.63 0.40
CA LEU A 47 -1.96 -6.44 -0.44
C LEU A 47 -2.75 -6.77 -1.71
N THR A 48 -3.78 -5.98 -2.02
CA THR A 48 -4.57 -6.13 -3.25
C THR A 48 -4.54 -4.83 -4.05
N LEU A 49 -4.21 -4.93 -5.34
CA LEU A 49 -4.17 -3.80 -6.27
C LEU A 49 -5.25 -3.99 -7.33
N GLN A 50 -6.23 -3.08 -7.35
CA GLN A 50 -7.43 -3.24 -8.17
C GLN A 50 -7.17 -2.91 -9.65
N SER A 51 -6.24 -2.01 -9.93
CA SER A 51 -5.95 -1.50 -11.28
C SER A 51 -5.32 -2.52 -12.21
N PHE A 52 -4.74 -3.60 -11.69
CA PHE A 52 -4.14 -4.66 -12.50
C PHE A 52 -4.36 -6.08 -11.94
N ASP A 53 -5.42 -6.25 -11.14
CA ASP A 53 -5.87 -7.54 -10.58
C ASP A 53 -4.75 -8.38 -9.98
N ALA A 54 -4.04 -7.80 -9.01
CA ALA A 54 -2.91 -8.46 -8.38
C ALA A 54 -3.05 -8.50 -6.86
N ARG A 55 -2.60 -9.62 -6.29
CA ARG A 55 -2.70 -9.91 -4.87
C ARG A 55 -1.51 -10.73 -4.39
N TRP A 56 -0.97 -10.37 -3.24
CA TRP A 56 0.09 -11.12 -2.57
C TRP A 56 0.12 -10.79 -1.07
N PRO A 57 0.71 -11.65 -0.21
CA PRO A 57 0.86 -11.37 1.21
C PRO A 57 1.66 -10.08 1.44
N LEU A 58 1.20 -9.18 2.32
CA LEU A 58 1.89 -7.92 2.57
C LEU A 58 3.36 -8.15 2.98
N ARG A 59 3.64 -9.25 3.70
CA ARG A 59 4.98 -9.65 4.12
C ARG A 59 5.96 -9.81 2.96
N GLU A 60 5.50 -10.18 1.76
CA GLU A 60 6.38 -10.34 0.59
C GLU A 60 6.94 -8.99 0.09
N CYS A 61 6.24 -7.88 0.33
CA CYS A 61 6.76 -6.53 0.05
C CYS A 61 8.01 -6.17 0.88
N TYR A 62 8.22 -6.86 2.00
CA TYR A 62 9.30 -6.63 2.95
C TYR A 62 10.44 -7.62 2.80
N HIS A 63 10.46 -8.38 1.70
CA HIS A 63 11.54 -9.31 1.40
C HIS A 63 12.90 -8.60 1.45
N ASN A 64 13.88 -9.25 2.08
CA ASN A 64 15.22 -8.70 2.35
C ASN A 64 15.26 -7.45 3.24
N THR A 65 14.27 -7.27 4.11
CA THR A 65 14.31 -6.26 5.17
C THR A 65 14.39 -6.90 6.55
N TRP A 66 14.97 -6.19 7.52
CA TRP A 66 15.07 -6.62 8.92
C TRP A 66 13.71 -6.82 9.61
N LEU A 67 12.63 -6.31 9.03
CA LEU A 67 11.28 -6.38 9.59
C LEU A 67 10.73 -7.81 9.62
N LEU A 68 11.17 -8.69 8.72
CA LEU A 68 10.74 -10.08 8.71
C LEU A 68 11.30 -10.88 9.90
N GLU A 69 12.49 -10.51 10.38
CA GLU A 69 13.16 -11.15 11.52
C GLU A 69 12.56 -10.69 12.85
N ALA A 70 12.17 -9.41 12.95
CA ALA A 70 11.62 -8.80 14.17
C ALA A 70 10.15 -9.15 14.46
N SER A 71 9.45 -9.80 13.51
CA SER A 71 8.02 -10.09 13.58
C SER A 71 7.72 -11.57 13.93
N SER A 72 8.69 -12.30 14.47
CA SER A 72 8.60 -13.73 14.85
C SER A 72 8.53 -13.94 16.36
#